data_AF-A0A8E2JH62-F1
#
_entry.id   AF-A0A8E2JH62-F1
#
_cell.length_a   1.000
_cell.length_b   1.000
_cell.length_c   1.000
_cell.angle_alpha   90.00
_cell.angle_beta   90.00
_cell.angle_gamma   90.00
#
_symmetry.space_group_name_H-M   'P 1'
#
loop_
_entity.id
_entity.type
_entity.pdbx_description
1 polymer ?
#
loop_
_entity_poly.entity_id
_entity_poly.type
_entity_poly.pdbx_seq_one_letter_code
_entity_poly.pdbx_strand_id
1 'polypeptide(L)'
;MSIWKITCRLRDKAVIELPDDYWIFEDEGRSYKVLISYEEIDEMDIIDYTVRDMSCFFSEKDSPEDFQPSIVAFLEQFSTINIRWNNAFEQMTEDIIAFGAGFQEFWLTRCSFPPSSTLDERTPIASALQCLVRCYNAFEVSLNWPFRYMEEYLANHNHIRLRETESDFRGLGFYPSIDVWRLPHDHDLPEERNVTRTPLGRLWTDTIQIAQRILFRGRATDWPLVFFTLCILTLARGCLDGRWTNALRIAYNTLKGSLDDLCRIFLHCTGDLHPLNPNFDLEWFTLMVGGEEPLVDYYREMNKMWANSAGVRYEEEYETFEGFCRNLDIFVHGMVL
;
A
#
# COMPACT_ATOMS: atom_id res chain seq x y z
N MET A 1 25.03 0.13 22.58
CA MET A 1 23.60 -0.27 22.63
C MET A 1 23.15 -0.37 21.18
N SER A 2 22.94 -1.60 20.71
CA SER A 2 22.98 -1.98 19.30
C SER A 2 21.64 -1.65 18.61
N ILE A 3 21.66 -0.66 17.72
CA ILE A 3 20.50 -0.27 16.91
C ILE A 3 20.37 -1.26 15.74
N TRP A 4 19.22 -1.91 15.65
CA TRP A 4 18.91 -2.89 14.62
C TRP A 4 18.80 -2.18 13.25
N LYS A 5 19.75 -2.54 12.39
CA LYS A 5 19.81 -2.19 10.97
C LYS A 5 18.78 -3.05 10.23
N ILE A 6 17.53 -2.61 10.10
CA ILE A 6 16.60 -3.25 9.15
C ILE A 6 16.99 -2.78 7.75
N THR A 7 17.96 -3.50 7.22
CA THR A 7 18.11 -3.68 5.79
C THR A 7 17.09 -4.76 5.43
N CYS A 8 16.48 -4.75 4.24
CA CYS A 8 16.20 -6.03 3.60
C CYS A 8 17.55 -6.65 3.21
N ARG A 9 18.37 -7.02 4.20
CA ARG A 9 19.53 -7.91 4.05
C ARG A 9 18.99 -9.30 4.28
N LEU A 10 18.20 -9.74 3.32
CA LEU A 10 17.95 -11.15 3.15
C LEU A 10 19.17 -11.64 2.40
N ARG A 11 19.96 -12.47 3.08
CA ARG A 11 21.27 -12.97 2.66
C ARG A 11 21.32 -13.08 1.12
N ASP A 12 22.09 -12.15 0.53
CA ASP A 12 22.57 -12.09 -0.85
C ASP A 12 21.81 -11.25 -1.90
N LYS A 13 20.64 -10.63 -1.63
CA LYS A 13 19.98 -9.68 -2.59
C LYS A 13 19.16 -8.59 -1.89
N ALA A 14 19.41 -7.31 -2.18
CA ALA A 14 18.75 -6.16 -1.57
C ALA A 14 17.92 -5.28 -2.55
N VAL A 15 16.86 -4.66 -2.02
CA VAL A 15 16.29 -3.40 -2.55
C VAL A 15 16.69 -2.28 -1.60
N ILE A 16 17.23 -1.18 -2.12
CA ILE A 16 17.63 -0.01 -1.33
C ILE A 16 17.06 1.24 -1.97
N GLU A 17 16.24 1.97 -1.22
CA GLU A 17 15.84 3.33 -1.60
C GLU A 17 16.94 4.31 -1.16
N LEU A 18 17.44 5.07 -2.12
CA LEU A 18 18.43 6.12 -1.96
C LEU A 18 17.73 7.49 -1.89
N PRO A 19 18.45 8.56 -1.52
CA PRO A 19 17.97 9.93 -1.71
C PRO A 19 17.56 10.19 -3.17
N ASP A 20 16.72 11.21 -3.41
CA ASP A 20 16.29 11.65 -4.75
C ASP A 20 15.56 10.58 -5.59
N ASP A 21 14.72 9.76 -4.95
CA ASP A 21 13.86 8.75 -5.58
C ASP A 21 14.60 7.67 -6.40
N TYR A 22 15.90 7.48 -6.16
CA TYR A 22 16.66 6.38 -6.73
C TYR A 22 16.44 5.07 -5.96
N TRP A 23 16.39 3.97 -6.71
CA TRP A 23 16.27 2.62 -6.18
C TRP A 23 17.45 1.78 -6.64
N ILE A 24 18.08 1.04 -5.74
CA ILE A 24 19.01 -0.03 -6.10
C ILE A 24 18.28 -1.35 -5.98
N PHE A 25 18.31 -2.12 -7.06
CA PHE A 25 17.81 -3.49 -7.12
C PHE A 25 18.97 -4.45 -7.37
N GLU A 26 19.13 -5.45 -6.50
CA GLU A 26 20.10 -6.51 -6.69
C GLU A 26 19.42 -7.80 -7.13
N ASP A 27 19.94 -8.39 -8.20
CA ASP A 27 19.55 -9.71 -8.63
C ASP A 27 20.70 -10.52 -9.23
N GLU A 28 20.84 -11.76 -8.76
CA GLU A 28 21.82 -12.77 -9.24
C GLU A 28 23.26 -12.23 -9.38
N GLY A 29 23.70 -11.42 -8.40
CA GLY A 29 25.04 -10.83 -8.39
C GLY A 29 25.21 -9.60 -9.30
N ARG A 30 24.10 -9.08 -9.83
CA ARG A 30 24.03 -7.82 -10.58
C ARG A 30 23.26 -6.79 -9.77
N SER A 31 23.59 -5.52 -9.99
CA SER A 31 22.91 -4.41 -9.33
C SER A 31 22.49 -3.37 -10.36
N TYR A 32 21.27 -2.90 -10.21
CA TYR A 32 20.65 -1.92 -11.09
C TYR A 32 20.28 -0.71 -10.24
N LYS A 33 20.72 0.47 -10.66
CA LYS A 33 20.21 1.74 -10.14
C LYS A 33 19.05 2.15 -11.05
N VAL A 34 17.91 2.50 -10.47
CA VAL A 34 16.69 2.87 -11.18
C VAL A 34 16.22 4.22 -10.65
N LEU A 35 15.82 5.12 -11.53
CA LEU A 35 15.18 6.38 -11.20
C LEU A 35 13.82 6.41 -11.88
N ILE A 36 12.80 6.75 -11.11
CA ILE A 36 11.45 7.03 -11.61
C ILE A 36 11.33 8.55 -11.62
N SER A 37 11.35 9.17 -12.79
CA SER A 37 11.42 10.63 -12.93
C SER A 37 10.21 11.18 -13.67
N TYR A 38 9.61 12.23 -13.08
CA TYR A 38 8.57 13.06 -13.67
C TYR A 38 9.12 14.43 -14.13
N GLU A 39 10.46 14.60 -14.23
CA GLU A 39 11.09 15.89 -14.54
C GLU A 39 10.68 16.51 -15.89
N GLU A 40 10.14 15.70 -16.81
CA GLU A 40 9.65 16.15 -18.12
C GLU A 40 8.22 16.70 -18.07
N ILE A 41 7.57 16.69 -16.89
CA ILE A 41 6.18 17.08 -16.64
C ILE A 41 6.16 18.35 -15.78
N ASP A 42 5.20 19.24 -16.06
CA ASP A 42 5.04 20.48 -15.28
C ASP A 42 4.69 20.17 -13.82
N GLU A 43 5.18 20.98 -12.88
CA GLU A 43 4.96 20.76 -11.45
C GLU A 43 3.47 20.74 -11.09
N MET A 44 2.66 21.59 -11.72
CA MET A 44 1.20 21.60 -11.50
C MET A 44 0.55 20.31 -11.99
N ASP A 45 1.01 19.81 -13.14
CA ASP A 45 0.54 18.56 -13.70
C ASP A 45 0.95 17.36 -12.80
N ILE A 46 2.14 17.38 -12.21
CA ILE A 46 2.54 16.36 -11.21
C ILE A 46 1.58 16.40 -10.01
N ILE A 47 1.25 17.60 -9.52
CA ILE A 47 0.35 17.77 -8.37
C ILE A 47 -1.06 17.27 -8.69
N ASP A 48 -1.55 17.40 -9.92
CA ASP A 48 -2.92 17.05 -10.28
C ASP A 48 -3.08 15.59 -10.75
N TYR A 49 -2.03 15.02 -11.35
CA TYR A 49 -2.10 13.74 -12.07
C TYR A 49 -1.16 12.65 -11.55
N THR A 50 -0.50 12.83 -10.41
CA THR A 50 0.28 11.77 -9.75
C THR A 50 -0.11 11.58 -8.30
N VAL A 51 0.18 10.41 -7.72
CA VAL A 51 0.03 10.18 -6.28
C VAL A 51 1.37 10.42 -5.60
N ARG A 52 1.39 11.32 -4.62
CA ARG A 52 2.58 11.71 -3.87
C ARG A 52 2.67 10.96 -2.56
N ASP A 53 3.89 10.57 -2.19
CA ASP A 53 4.16 9.95 -0.89
C ASP A 53 3.79 10.90 0.26
N MET A 54 3.40 10.33 1.39
CA MET A 54 3.05 11.09 2.59
C MET A 54 4.16 12.05 3.02
N SER A 55 5.44 11.68 2.85
CA SER A 55 6.58 12.56 3.18
C SER A 55 6.59 13.89 2.42
N CYS A 56 5.93 13.99 1.27
CA CYS A 56 5.81 15.23 0.49
C CYS A 56 4.89 16.28 1.16
N PHE A 57 4.10 15.88 2.15
CA PHE A 57 3.16 16.75 2.86
C PHE A 57 3.70 17.21 4.22
N PHE A 58 4.89 16.73 4.60
CA PHE A 58 5.55 17.09 5.86
C PHE A 58 6.82 17.90 5.59
N SER A 59 6.97 19.00 6.31
CA SER A 59 8.21 19.76 6.41
C SER A 59 8.98 19.33 7.66
N GLU A 60 10.31 19.38 7.60
CA GLU A 60 11.18 19.16 8.79
C GLU A 60 10.90 20.15 9.94
N LYS A 61 10.17 21.23 9.65
CA LYS A 61 9.80 22.27 10.61
C LYS A 61 8.37 22.15 11.14
N ASP A 62 7.62 21.15 10.70
CA ASP A 62 6.22 21.03 11.07
C ASP A 62 6.07 20.83 12.58
N SER A 63 5.16 21.60 13.15
CA SER A 63 4.77 21.44 14.54
C SER A 63 3.79 20.27 14.67
N PRO A 64 3.58 19.73 15.88
CA PRO A 64 2.52 18.75 16.11
C PRO A 64 1.11 19.22 15.69
N GLU A 65 0.89 20.54 15.61
CA GLU A 65 -0.38 21.14 15.19
C GLU A 65 -0.59 21.03 13.67
N ASP A 66 0.50 20.97 12.89
CA ASP A 66 0.47 20.85 11.42
C ASP A 66 0.25 19.41 10.95
N PHE A 67 0.41 18.43 11.85
CA PHE A 67 0.37 17.01 11.49
C PHE A 67 -0.97 16.56 10.91
N GLN A 68 -2.09 16.93 11.56
CA GLN A 68 -3.41 16.51 11.11
C GLN A 68 -3.77 17.12 9.73
N PRO A 69 -3.58 18.44 9.49
CA PRO A 69 -3.71 19.01 8.16
C PRO A 69 -2.88 18.31 7.08
N SER A 70 -1.61 17.97 7.36
CA SER A 70 -0.75 17.26 6.40
C SER A 70 -1.24 15.86 6.07
N ILE A 71 -1.74 15.11 7.06
CA ILE A 71 -2.37 13.81 6.81
C ILE A 71 -3.63 13.96 5.97
N VAL A 72 -4.49 14.96 6.26
CA VAL A 72 -5.70 15.20 5.47
C VAL A 72 -5.34 15.52 4.01
N ALA A 73 -4.38 16.41 3.77
CA ALA A 73 -3.90 16.72 2.42
C ALA A 73 -3.34 15.49 1.69
N PHE A 74 -2.66 14.58 2.41
CA PHE A 74 -2.22 13.30 1.87
C PHE A 74 -3.40 12.38 1.53
N LEU A 75 -4.49 12.38 2.29
CA LEU A 75 -5.67 11.54 2.05
C LEU A 75 -6.53 12.06 0.89
N GLU A 76 -6.65 13.38 0.74
CA GLU A 76 -7.49 14.03 -0.29
C GLU A 76 -7.14 13.59 -1.72
N GLN A 77 -5.87 13.30 -2.02
CA GLN A 77 -5.45 12.88 -3.36
C GLN A 77 -6.13 11.58 -3.82
N PHE A 78 -6.51 10.69 -2.89
CA PHE A 78 -7.12 9.41 -3.23
C PHE A 78 -8.58 9.53 -3.72
N SER A 79 -9.21 10.70 -3.59
CA SER A 79 -10.51 10.97 -4.22
C SER A 79 -10.47 10.99 -5.75
N THR A 80 -9.28 11.15 -6.33
CA THR A 80 -9.05 11.23 -7.79
C THR A 80 -8.03 10.17 -8.23
N ILE A 81 -8.01 9.03 -7.52
CA ILE A 81 -7.00 7.99 -7.71
C ILE A 81 -6.99 7.40 -9.12
N ASN A 82 -8.17 7.28 -9.73
CA ASN A 82 -8.35 6.81 -11.10
C ASN A 82 -7.64 7.70 -12.14
N ILE A 83 -7.61 9.02 -11.90
CA ILE A 83 -6.88 9.96 -12.75
C ILE A 83 -5.38 9.86 -12.45
N ARG A 84 -5.00 9.88 -11.16
CA ARG A 84 -3.61 9.97 -10.69
C ARG A 84 -2.78 8.71 -10.90
N TRP A 85 -3.42 7.55 -10.98
CA TRP A 85 -2.81 6.27 -11.36
C TRP A 85 -3.33 5.78 -12.71
N ASN A 86 -3.86 6.67 -13.54
CA ASN A 86 -4.18 6.38 -14.93
C ASN A 86 -5.12 5.17 -15.16
N ASN A 87 -6.06 4.93 -14.25
CA ASN A 87 -6.93 3.74 -14.19
C ASN A 87 -6.14 2.41 -14.12
N ALA A 88 -5.03 2.39 -13.38
CA ALA A 88 -4.23 1.19 -13.16
C ALA A 88 -4.95 0.10 -12.36
N PHE A 89 -6.03 0.45 -11.68
CA PHE A 89 -6.84 -0.46 -10.88
C PHE A 89 -8.28 -0.54 -11.42
N GLU A 90 -8.99 -1.61 -11.06
CA GLU A 90 -10.42 -1.68 -11.33
C GLU A 90 -11.19 -0.66 -10.49
N GLN A 91 -12.33 -0.18 -10.99
CA GLN A 91 -13.17 0.81 -10.28
C GLN A 91 -13.46 0.42 -8.84
N MET A 92 -13.69 -0.88 -8.58
CA MET A 92 -13.95 -1.37 -7.23
C MET A 92 -12.75 -1.19 -6.29
N THR A 93 -11.54 -1.45 -6.79
CA THR A 93 -10.30 -1.22 -6.03
C THR A 93 -10.10 0.26 -5.76
N GLU A 94 -10.35 1.11 -6.75
CA GLU A 94 -10.28 2.58 -6.62
C GLU A 94 -11.26 3.09 -5.58
N ASP A 95 -12.50 2.58 -5.59
CA ASP A 95 -13.53 2.90 -4.60
C ASP A 95 -13.09 2.48 -3.19
N ILE A 96 -12.50 1.29 -3.01
CA ILE A 96 -11.98 0.83 -1.71
C ILE A 96 -10.89 1.78 -1.18
N ILE A 97 -9.97 2.21 -2.05
CA ILE A 97 -8.88 3.14 -1.68
C ILE A 97 -9.46 4.50 -1.27
N ALA A 98 -10.33 5.08 -2.11
CA ALA A 98 -10.94 6.38 -1.85
C ALA A 98 -11.81 6.35 -0.58
N PHE A 99 -12.57 5.28 -0.39
CA PHE A 99 -13.45 5.11 0.76
C PHE A 99 -12.66 4.89 2.05
N GLY A 100 -11.56 4.14 2.01
CA GLY A 100 -10.62 4.01 3.13
C GLY A 100 -9.99 5.35 3.50
N ALA A 101 -9.56 6.14 2.52
CA ALA A 101 -9.00 7.47 2.76
C ALA A 101 -10.02 8.41 3.42
N GLY A 102 -11.26 8.45 2.92
CA GLY A 102 -12.35 9.22 3.52
C GLY A 102 -12.70 8.75 4.94
N PHE A 103 -12.66 7.43 5.20
CA PHE A 103 -12.85 6.90 6.55
C PHE A 103 -11.75 7.37 7.52
N GLN A 104 -10.49 7.34 7.09
CA GLN A 104 -9.37 7.80 7.90
C GLN A 104 -9.46 9.30 8.23
N GLU A 105 -9.91 10.12 7.28
CA GLU A 105 -10.16 11.55 7.49
C GLU A 105 -11.30 11.77 8.51
N PHE A 106 -12.42 11.06 8.34
CA PHE A 106 -13.52 11.08 9.31
C PHE A 106 -13.03 10.68 10.71
N TRP A 107 -12.28 9.60 10.82
CA TRP A 107 -11.74 9.09 12.08
C TRP A 107 -10.85 10.12 12.78
N LEU A 108 -9.99 10.82 12.02
CA LEU A 108 -9.11 11.87 12.56
C LEU A 108 -9.86 13.12 13.03
N THR A 109 -10.94 13.49 12.35
CA THR A 109 -11.65 14.76 12.58
C THR A 109 -12.82 14.64 13.55
N ARG A 110 -13.45 13.47 13.66
CA ARG A 110 -14.73 13.30 14.37
C ARG A 110 -14.65 12.35 15.56
N CYS A 111 -13.69 11.43 15.61
CA CYS A 111 -13.60 10.45 16.69
C CYS A 111 -12.78 10.98 17.86
N SER A 112 -13.28 10.78 19.08
CA SER A 112 -12.54 11.07 20.30
C SER A 112 -11.54 9.96 20.56
N PHE A 113 -10.26 10.29 20.48
CA PHE A 113 -9.20 9.32 20.76
C PHE A 113 -8.98 9.14 22.26
N PRO A 114 -8.67 7.92 22.73
CA PRO A 114 -8.20 7.72 24.09
C PRO A 114 -7.01 8.63 24.39
N PRO A 115 -6.89 9.19 25.61
CA PRO A 115 -5.73 10.01 25.98
C PRO A 115 -4.39 9.30 25.81
N SER A 116 -4.39 7.97 25.85
CA SER A 116 -3.22 7.10 25.70
C SER A 116 -2.90 6.70 24.26
N SER A 117 -3.71 7.07 23.27
CA SER A 117 -3.47 6.69 21.88
C SER A 117 -2.21 7.39 21.35
N THR A 118 -1.27 6.66 20.76
CA THR A 118 -0.17 7.30 20.04
C THR A 118 -0.68 7.91 18.74
N LEU A 119 0.06 8.87 18.17
CA LEU A 119 -0.29 9.50 16.88
C LEU A 119 -0.43 8.45 15.77
N ASP A 120 0.49 7.49 15.73
CA ASP A 120 0.46 6.40 14.75
C ASP A 120 -0.78 5.50 14.89
N GLU A 121 -1.28 5.32 16.12
CA GLU A 121 -2.51 4.56 16.37
C GLU A 121 -3.77 5.29 15.88
N ARG A 122 -3.65 6.54 15.42
CA ARG A 122 -4.73 7.31 14.82
C ARG A 122 -4.71 7.25 13.30
N THR A 123 -3.61 6.81 12.67
CA THR A 123 -3.40 6.90 11.22
C THR A 123 -3.06 5.57 10.51
N PRO A 124 -3.55 4.39 10.93
CA PRO A 124 -3.12 3.12 10.33
C PRO A 124 -3.48 2.99 8.84
N ILE A 125 -4.62 3.55 8.40
CA ILE A 125 -4.99 3.55 6.98
C ILE A 125 -4.05 4.46 6.21
N ALA A 126 -3.73 5.66 6.73
CA ALA A 126 -2.81 6.56 6.07
C ALA A 126 -1.41 5.92 5.92
N SER A 127 -0.92 5.22 6.94
CA SER A 127 0.32 4.46 6.87
C SER A 127 0.26 3.30 5.87
N ALA A 128 -0.89 2.60 5.77
CA ALA A 128 -1.11 1.58 4.75
C ALA A 128 -1.14 2.17 3.33
N LEU A 129 -1.79 3.32 3.13
CA LEU A 129 -1.78 4.05 1.85
C LEU A 129 -0.37 4.48 1.48
N GLN A 130 0.42 4.95 2.43
CA GLN A 130 1.83 5.25 2.19
C GLN A 130 2.61 3.99 1.75
N CYS A 131 2.33 2.83 2.35
CA CYS A 131 2.90 1.56 1.88
C CYS A 131 2.49 1.29 0.43
N LEU A 132 1.20 1.45 0.10
CA LEU A 132 0.68 1.23 -1.24
C LEU A 132 1.36 2.14 -2.27
N VAL A 133 1.46 3.44 -2.01
CA VAL A 133 2.15 4.40 -2.90
C VAL A 133 3.58 3.95 -3.23
N ARG A 134 4.33 3.53 -2.21
CA ARG A 134 5.73 3.11 -2.42
C ARG A 134 5.86 1.73 -3.07
N CYS A 135 4.91 0.82 -2.82
CA CYS A 135 4.88 -0.46 -3.53
C CYS A 135 4.44 -0.26 -4.99
N TYR A 136 3.57 0.70 -5.26
CA TYR A 136 3.13 1.04 -6.62
C TYR A 136 4.29 1.56 -7.48
N ASN A 137 5.22 2.33 -6.91
CA ASN A 137 6.45 2.72 -7.61
C ASN A 137 7.28 1.50 -8.08
N ALA A 138 7.37 0.45 -7.25
CA ALA A 138 8.01 -0.81 -7.65
C ALA A 138 7.22 -1.58 -8.71
N PHE A 139 5.88 -1.49 -8.67
CA PHE A 139 4.99 -2.07 -9.69
C PHE A 139 5.16 -1.37 -11.04
N GLU A 140 5.20 -0.04 -11.08
CA GLU A 140 5.46 0.76 -12.29
C GLU A 140 6.78 0.37 -12.96
N VAL A 141 7.85 0.21 -12.18
CA VAL A 141 9.12 -0.30 -12.70
C VAL A 141 8.95 -1.69 -13.29
N SER A 142 8.17 -2.56 -12.64
CA SER A 142 7.94 -3.94 -13.09
C SER A 142 7.17 -4.02 -14.41
N LEU A 143 6.16 -3.17 -14.61
CA LEU A 143 5.37 -3.10 -15.84
C LEU A 143 6.21 -2.66 -17.02
N ASN A 144 7.06 -1.67 -16.79
CA ASN A 144 7.92 -1.07 -17.81
C ASN A 144 9.23 -1.84 -18.02
N TRP A 145 9.51 -2.91 -17.25
CA TRP A 145 10.75 -3.66 -17.33
C TRP A 145 10.79 -4.57 -18.57
N PRO A 146 11.65 -4.35 -19.59
CA PRO A 146 11.70 -5.18 -20.80
C PRO A 146 12.39 -6.54 -20.56
N PHE A 147 11.72 -7.47 -19.87
CA PHE A 147 12.24 -8.79 -19.44
C PHE A 147 12.97 -9.60 -20.51
N ARG A 148 12.59 -9.49 -21.78
CA ARG A 148 13.04 -10.42 -22.83
C ARG A 148 14.28 -9.96 -23.60
N TYR A 149 14.63 -8.67 -23.52
CA TYR A 149 15.71 -8.08 -24.32
C TYR A 149 16.73 -7.31 -23.47
N MET A 150 16.44 -7.10 -22.19
CA MET A 150 17.27 -6.24 -21.34
C MET A 150 18.68 -6.78 -21.11
N GLU A 151 18.87 -8.09 -20.98
CA GLU A 151 20.22 -8.64 -20.79
C GLU A 151 21.13 -8.35 -21.98
N GLU A 152 20.61 -8.46 -23.20
CA GLU A 152 21.34 -8.18 -24.44
C GLU A 152 21.52 -6.67 -24.65
N TYR A 153 20.53 -5.87 -24.28
CA TYR A 153 20.59 -4.41 -24.37
C TYR A 153 21.56 -3.79 -23.34
N LEU A 154 21.49 -4.21 -22.07
CA LEU A 154 22.37 -3.78 -20.98
C LEU A 154 23.75 -4.45 -21.00
N ALA A 155 23.95 -5.49 -21.82
CA ALA A 155 25.29 -5.95 -22.15
C ALA A 155 26.04 -4.93 -23.01
N ASN A 156 25.31 -4.16 -23.83
CA ASN A 156 25.88 -3.19 -24.76
C ASN A 156 25.73 -1.73 -24.29
N HIS A 157 24.86 -1.46 -23.32
CA HIS A 157 24.58 -0.12 -22.80
C HIS A 157 24.60 -0.10 -21.27
N ASN A 158 25.37 0.81 -20.67
CA ASN A 158 25.41 0.96 -19.21
C ASN A 158 24.21 1.73 -18.65
N HIS A 159 23.42 2.37 -19.51
CA HIS A 159 22.25 3.17 -19.18
C HIS A 159 21.20 3.00 -20.25
N ILE A 160 19.95 2.82 -19.83
CA ILE A 160 18.77 2.79 -20.69
C ILE A 160 17.73 3.71 -20.07
N ARG A 161 17.11 4.53 -20.90
CA ARG A 161 15.89 5.25 -20.55
C ARG A 161 14.70 4.49 -21.13
N LEU A 162 13.87 3.96 -20.25
CA LEU A 162 12.60 3.36 -20.58
C LEU A 162 11.57 4.49 -20.65
N ARG A 163 11.03 4.69 -21.84
CA ARG A 163 9.81 5.45 -22.08
C ARG A 163 8.78 4.46 -22.56
N GLU A 164 7.51 4.75 -22.29
CA GLU A 164 6.41 3.89 -22.69
C GLU A 164 6.58 3.37 -24.13
N THR A 165 6.60 2.05 -24.27
CA THR A 165 6.32 1.40 -25.55
C THR A 165 4.81 1.35 -25.67
N GLU A 166 4.21 2.33 -26.36
CA GLU A 166 2.81 2.37 -26.83
C GLU A 166 1.89 1.36 -26.12
N SER A 167 1.51 1.64 -24.86
CA SER A 167 0.63 0.76 -24.12
C SER A 167 -0.77 1.38 -24.05
N ASP A 168 -1.77 0.61 -24.48
CA ASP A 168 -3.18 0.99 -24.72
C ASP A 168 -3.96 1.39 -23.45
N PHE A 169 -3.33 1.99 -22.44
CA PHE A 169 -3.99 2.45 -21.22
C PHE A 169 -4.63 3.83 -21.46
N ARG A 170 -5.96 3.85 -21.39
CA ARG A 170 -6.85 4.93 -21.87
C ARG A 170 -7.07 6.06 -20.87
N GLY A 171 -6.11 6.36 -19.98
CA GLY A 171 -6.30 7.42 -18.99
C GLY A 171 -5.59 8.73 -19.35
N LEU A 172 -5.85 9.77 -18.54
CA LEU A 172 -5.27 11.12 -18.65
C LEU A 172 -4.02 11.31 -17.78
N GLY A 173 -3.55 10.28 -17.08
CA GLY A 173 -2.41 10.35 -16.18
C GLY A 173 -1.07 10.41 -16.93
N PHE A 174 -0.03 10.86 -16.25
CA PHE A 174 1.32 10.90 -16.80
C PHE A 174 2.12 9.65 -16.44
N TYR A 175 2.95 9.21 -17.37
CA TYR A 175 3.91 8.14 -17.12
C TYR A 175 5.26 8.71 -16.70
N PRO A 176 5.89 8.14 -15.65
CA PRO A 176 7.25 8.49 -15.34
C PRO A 176 8.19 8.00 -16.45
N SER A 177 9.24 8.76 -16.70
CA SER A 177 10.42 8.23 -17.36
C SER A 177 11.17 7.33 -16.37
N ILE A 178 11.58 6.14 -16.80
CA ILE A 178 12.31 5.20 -15.95
C ILE A 178 13.73 5.06 -16.49
N ASP A 179 14.67 5.67 -15.80
CA ASP A 179 16.08 5.56 -16.13
C ASP A 179 16.70 4.38 -15.36
N VAL A 180 17.40 3.49 -16.07
CA VAL A 180 18.01 2.27 -15.52
C VAL A 180 19.50 2.27 -15.84
N TRP A 181 20.34 2.23 -14.81
CA TRP A 181 21.78 2.10 -14.91
C TRP A 181 22.24 0.75 -14.38
N ARG A 182 23.09 0.06 -15.15
CA ARG A 182 23.78 -1.12 -14.68
C ARG A 182 24.98 -0.71 -13.84
N LEU A 183 25.04 -1.16 -12.59
CA LEU A 183 26.17 -0.89 -11.71
C LEU A 183 27.29 -1.93 -11.93
N PRO A 184 28.57 -1.53 -11.74
CA PRO A 184 29.70 -2.46 -11.75
C PRO A 184 29.55 -3.56 -10.69
N HIS A 185 30.13 -4.74 -10.95
CA HIS A 185 30.10 -5.86 -10.00
C HIS A 185 30.75 -5.52 -8.64
N ASP A 186 31.78 -4.66 -8.64
CA ASP A 186 32.50 -4.24 -7.43
C ASP A 186 32.05 -2.86 -6.93
N HIS A 187 30.85 -2.41 -7.26
CA HIS A 187 30.37 -1.12 -6.75
C HIS A 187 30.11 -1.21 -5.25
N ASP A 188 30.60 -0.24 -4.50
CA ASP A 188 30.19 -0.06 -3.12
C ASP A 188 28.76 0.47 -3.11
N LEU A 189 27.90 -0.19 -2.34
CA LEU A 189 26.56 0.33 -2.06
C LEU A 189 26.72 1.67 -1.32
N PRO A 190 26.00 2.73 -1.73
CA PRO A 190 26.07 4.02 -1.06
C PRO A 190 25.82 3.86 0.45
N GLU A 191 26.69 4.47 1.27
CA GLU A 191 26.45 4.56 2.71
C GLU A 191 25.29 5.52 2.99
N GLU A 192 25.15 6.55 2.15
CA GLU A 192 24.06 7.52 2.17
C GLU A 192 22.77 6.86 1.70
N ARG A 193 21.84 6.75 2.64
CA ARG A 193 20.47 6.29 2.42
C ARG A 193 19.55 7.48 2.48
N ASN A 194 18.33 7.33 1.98
CA ASN A 194 17.30 8.33 2.24
C ASN A 194 16.99 8.34 3.75
N VAL A 195 17.68 9.18 4.52
CA VAL A 195 17.56 9.26 5.98
C VAL A 195 16.22 9.89 6.39
N THR A 196 15.63 10.69 5.50
CA THR A 196 14.38 11.41 5.77
C THR A 196 13.14 10.53 5.58
N ARG A 197 13.24 9.40 4.87
CA ARG A 197 12.14 8.45 4.68
C ARG A 197 12.31 7.17 5.50
N THR A 198 11.24 6.78 6.19
CA THR A 198 11.16 5.47 6.85
C THR A 198 11.35 4.36 5.80
N PRO A 199 12.20 3.33 6.02
CA PRO A 199 12.33 2.23 5.07
C PRO A 199 11.00 1.48 4.87
N LEU A 200 10.67 1.10 3.63
CA LEU A 200 9.39 0.44 3.30
C LEU A 200 9.11 -0.78 4.20
N GLY A 201 10.13 -1.61 4.45
CA GLY A 201 9.98 -2.78 5.31
C GLY A 201 9.65 -2.47 6.78
N ARG A 202 10.14 -1.33 7.27
CA ARG A 202 9.77 -0.83 8.60
C ARG A 202 8.37 -0.24 8.58
N LEU A 203 8.01 0.49 7.52
CA LEU A 203 6.70 1.13 7.38
C LEU A 203 5.55 0.12 7.46
N TRP A 204 5.58 -0.97 6.68
CA TRP A 204 4.51 -1.99 6.79
C TRP A 204 4.55 -2.74 8.12
N THR A 205 5.73 -2.93 8.71
CA THR A 205 5.87 -3.64 10.00
C THR A 205 5.22 -2.82 11.11
N ASP A 206 5.52 -1.52 11.14
CA ASP A 206 4.95 -0.59 12.12
C ASP A 206 3.43 -0.48 11.89
N THR A 207 2.97 -0.41 10.64
CA THR A 207 1.53 -0.39 10.29
C THR A 207 0.79 -1.64 10.79
N ILE A 208 1.35 -2.83 10.57
CA ILE A 208 0.75 -4.09 11.04
C ILE A 208 0.73 -4.14 12.57
N GLN A 209 1.82 -3.74 13.23
CA GLN A 209 1.87 -3.71 14.70
C GLN A 209 0.86 -2.72 15.30
N ILE A 210 0.64 -1.58 14.64
CA ILE A 210 -0.41 -0.63 15.02
C ILE A 210 -1.79 -1.28 14.89
N ALA A 211 -2.09 -1.90 13.75
CA ALA A 211 -3.38 -2.57 13.54
C ALA A 211 -3.62 -3.70 14.57
N GLN A 212 -2.59 -4.50 14.88
CA GLN A 212 -2.66 -5.51 15.93
C GLN A 212 -2.97 -4.90 17.30
N ARG A 213 -2.25 -3.83 17.69
CA ARG A 213 -2.51 -3.12 18.96
C ARG A 213 -3.93 -2.58 19.03
N ILE A 214 -4.45 -2.05 17.93
CA ILE A 214 -5.82 -1.56 17.81
C ILE A 214 -6.81 -2.70 18.05
N LEU A 215 -6.64 -3.85 17.38
CA LEU A 215 -7.49 -5.03 17.60
C LEU A 215 -7.45 -5.55 19.04
N PHE A 216 -6.28 -5.59 19.67
CA PHE A 216 -6.13 -6.06 21.05
C PHE A 216 -6.82 -5.16 22.09
N ARG A 217 -7.30 -3.97 21.73
CA ARG A 217 -8.19 -3.17 22.59
C ARG A 217 -9.57 -3.79 22.75
N GLY A 218 -9.97 -4.71 21.84
CA GLY A 218 -11.23 -5.43 21.90
C GLY A 218 -12.47 -4.56 21.64
N ARG A 219 -12.32 -3.42 20.96
CA ARG A 219 -13.42 -2.49 20.67
C ARG A 219 -13.94 -2.70 19.24
N ALA A 220 -15.24 -2.92 19.10
CA ALA A 220 -15.86 -3.09 17.79
C ALA A 220 -15.80 -1.83 16.92
N THR A 221 -15.76 -0.65 17.54
CA THR A 221 -15.59 0.66 16.86
C THR A 221 -14.30 0.74 16.05
N ASP A 222 -13.30 -0.05 16.40
CA ASP A 222 -11.97 -0.03 15.77
C ASP A 222 -11.87 -1.02 14.59
N TRP A 223 -12.83 -1.95 14.44
CA TRP A 223 -12.78 -2.97 13.39
C TRP A 223 -12.81 -2.40 11.96
N PRO A 224 -13.59 -1.33 11.66
CA PRO A 224 -13.55 -0.70 10.35
C PRO A 224 -12.18 -0.18 9.95
N LEU A 225 -11.50 0.48 10.89
CA LEU A 225 -10.16 1.01 10.69
C LEU A 225 -9.16 -0.08 10.30
N VAL A 226 -9.22 -1.22 10.98
CA VAL A 226 -8.32 -2.35 10.73
C VAL A 226 -8.68 -3.09 9.43
N PHE A 227 -9.97 -3.21 9.10
CA PHE A 227 -10.39 -3.82 7.85
C PHE A 227 -9.90 -3.04 6.62
N PHE A 228 -10.05 -1.71 6.60
CA PHE A 228 -9.48 -0.89 5.51
C PHE A 228 -7.95 -1.02 5.44
N THR A 229 -7.29 -1.05 6.59
CA THR A 229 -5.83 -1.27 6.67
C THR A 229 -5.44 -2.61 6.02
N LEU A 230 -6.18 -3.68 6.31
CA LEU A 230 -6.00 -5.00 5.68
C LEU A 230 -6.20 -4.93 4.16
N CYS A 231 -7.26 -4.28 3.69
CA CYS A 231 -7.53 -4.14 2.26
C CYS A 231 -6.37 -3.46 1.54
N ILE A 232 -5.92 -2.32 2.04
CA ILE A 232 -4.88 -1.50 1.41
C ILE A 232 -3.50 -2.19 1.46
N LEU A 233 -3.16 -2.83 2.58
CA LEU A 233 -1.92 -3.62 2.66
C LEU A 233 -1.94 -4.84 1.73
N THR A 234 -3.12 -5.44 1.50
CA THR A 234 -3.27 -6.54 0.53
C THR A 234 -3.01 -6.03 -0.90
N LEU A 235 -3.50 -4.84 -1.26
CA LEU A 235 -3.16 -4.17 -2.51
C LEU A 235 -1.66 -3.86 -2.63
N ALA A 236 -1.06 -3.33 -1.57
CA ALA A 236 0.36 -3.02 -1.53
C ALA A 236 1.20 -4.29 -1.74
N ARG A 237 0.79 -5.41 -1.14
CA ARG A 237 1.38 -6.73 -1.40
C ARG A 237 1.24 -7.13 -2.87
N GLY A 238 0.08 -6.97 -3.48
CA GLY A 238 -0.12 -7.25 -4.91
C GLY A 238 0.83 -6.47 -5.82
N CYS A 239 1.10 -5.21 -5.50
CA CYS A 239 2.09 -4.38 -6.22
C CYS A 239 3.52 -4.93 -6.13
N LEU A 240 3.83 -5.75 -5.11
CA LEU A 240 5.13 -6.39 -4.94
C LEU A 240 5.24 -7.75 -5.66
N ASP A 241 4.19 -8.26 -6.31
CA ASP A 241 4.19 -9.54 -7.05
C ASP A 241 4.99 -9.49 -8.38
N GLY A 242 5.96 -8.57 -8.45
CA GLY A 242 6.90 -8.43 -9.55
C GLY A 242 7.94 -9.54 -9.52
N ARG A 243 7.98 -10.38 -10.55
CA ARG A 243 8.93 -11.52 -10.68
C ARG A 243 10.36 -11.12 -11.03
N TRP A 244 10.65 -9.84 -11.22
CA TRP A 244 11.89 -9.39 -11.84
C TRP A 244 13.08 -9.27 -10.88
N THR A 245 12.83 -9.16 -9.57
CA THR A 245 13.91 -9.25 -8.58
C THR A 245 13.53 -10.18 -7.44
N ASN A 246 14.52 -10.92 -6.97
CA ASN A 246 14.37 -11.73 -5.77
C ASN A 246 14.05 -10.90 -4.53
N ALA A 247 14.55 -9.67 -4.44
CA ALA A 247 14.30 -8.80 -3.31
C ALA A 247 12.81 -8.39 -3.21
N LEU A 248 12.15 -8.08 -4.33
CA LEU A 248 10.70 -7.84 -4.34
C LEU A 248 9.91 -9.10 -4.01
N ARG A 249 10.30 -10.26 -4.55
CA ARG A 249 9.67 -11.55 -4.20
C ARG A 249 9.76 -11.85 -2.70
N ILE A 250 10.89 -11.54 -2.06
CA ILE A 250 11.03 -11.76 -0.62
C ILE A 250 10.21 -10.72 0.16
N ALA A 251 10.19 -9.45 -0.27
CA ALA A 251 9.32 -8.43 0.31
C ALA A 251 7.84 -8.84 0.24
N TYR A 252 7.37 -9.31 -0.91
CA TYR A 252 6.04 -9.89 -1.11
C TYR A 252 5.76 -11.00 -0.09
N ASN A 253 6.63 -12.01 0.01
CA ASN A 253 6.44 -13.14 0.92
C ASN A 253 6.47 -12.73 2.39
N THR A 254 7.32 -11.75 2.74
CA THR A 254 7.41 -11.22 4.11
C THR A 254 6.15 -10.47 4.49
N LEU A 255 5.67 -9.58 3.61
CA LEU A 255 4.43 -8.85 3.82
C LEU A 255 3.23 -9.81 3.86
N LYS A 256 3.20 -10.83 3.00
CA LYS A 256 2.19 -11.89 3.03
C LYS A 256 2.12 -12.58 4.38
N GLY A 257 3.25 -13.05 4.91
CA GLY A 257 3.29 -13.73 6.21
C GLY A 257 2.74 -12.85 7.34
N SER A 258 3.16 -11.58 7.39
CA SER A 258 2.67 -10.64 8.40
C SER A 258 1.19 -10.28 8.23
N LEU A 259 0.71 -10.20 6.98
CA LEU A 259 -0.72 -9.99 6.66
C LEU A 259 -1.56 -11.19 7.08
N ASP A 260 -1.11 -12.41 6.80
CA ASP A 260 -1.78 -13.65 7.21
C ASP A 260 -1.95 -13.68 8.74
N ASP A 261 -0.94 -13.28 9.51
CA ASP A 261 -1.03 -13.15 10.96
C ASP A 261 -2.05 -12.09 11.40
N LEU A 262 -2.08 -10.92 10.76
CA LEU A 262 -3.07 -9.88 11.06
C LEU A 262 -4.50 -10.32 10.71
N CYS A 263 -4.70 -11.00 9.58
CA CYS A 263 -5.98 -11.57 9.18
C CYS A 263 -6.49 -12.59 10.22
N ARG A 264 -5.62 -13.46 10.75
CA ARG A 264 -6.00 -14.40 11.83
C ARG A 264 -6.48 -13.65 13.08
N ILE A 265 -5.77 -12.62 13.50
CA ILE A 265 -6.14 -11.81 14.68
C ILE A 265 -7.46 -11.08 14.41
N PHE A 266 -7.61 -10.50 13.22
CA PHE A 266 -8.83 -9.80 12.82
C PHE A 266 -10.04 -10.73 12.89
N LEU A 267 -9.98 -11.91 12.26
CA LEU A 267 -11.05 -12.91 12.33
C LEU A 267 -11.34 -13.39 13.75
N HIS A 268 -10.29 -13.59 14.56
CA HIS A 268 -10.48 -13.95 15.96
C HIS A 268 -11.24 -12.88 16.75
N CYS A 269 -10.99 -11.60 16.46
CA CYS A 269 -11.65 -10.48 17.11
C CYS A 269 -13.08 -10.22 16.60
N THR A 270 -13.30 -10.32 15.29
CA THR A 270 -14.59 -9.98 14.65
C THR A 270 -15.56 -11.16 14.57
N GLY A 271 -15.05 -12.39 14.57
CA GLY A 271 -15.84 -13.58 14.29
C GLY A 271 -16.59 -13.42 12.96
N ASP A 272 -17.89 -13.67 12.99
CA ASP A 272 -18.75 -13.60 11.80
C ASP A 272 -19.17 -12.16 11.42
N LEU A 273 -18.70 -11.14 12.13
CA LEU A 273 -19.12 -9.74 11.93
C LEU A 273 -18.21 -8.95 10.99
N HIS A 274 -17.45 -9.63 10.13
CA HIS A 274 -16.62 -8.96 9.13
C HIS A 274 -17.40 -8.66 7.84
N PRO A 275 -17.04 -7.60 7.09
CA PRO A 275 -17.78 -7.18 5.89
C PRO A 275 -17.84 -8.23 4.76
N LEU A 276 -16.85 -9.13 4.70
CA LEU A 276 -16.80 -10.20 3.70
C LEU A 276 -17.71 -11.41 4.02
N ASN A 277 -18.48 -11.36 5.11
CA ASN A 277 -19.42 -12.43 5.45
C ASN A 277 -20.75 -12.21 4.69
N PRO A 278 -21.23 -13.18 3.90
CA PRO A 278 -22.55 -13.08 3.26
C PRO A 278 -23.70 -12.96 4.28
N ASN A 279 -23.53 -13.47 5.49
CA ASN A 279 -24.50 -13.42 6.58
C ASN A 279 -24.19 -12.29 7.59
N PHE A 280 -23.57 -11.20 7.14
CA PHE A 280 -23.20 -10.07 8.00
C PHE A 280 -24.40 -9.52 8.78
N ASP A 281 -24.38 -9.70 10.10
CA ASP A 281 -25.42 -9.21 11.00
C ASP A 281 -25.18 -7.73 11.34
N LEU A 282 -25.76 -6.87 10.51
CA LEU A 282 -25.70 -5.42 10.66
C LEU A 282 -26.32 -4.93 11.96
N GLU A 283 -27.40 -5.55 12.43
CA GLU A 283 -28.09 -5.15 13.67
C GLU A 283 -27.20 -5.41 14.87
N TRP A 284 -26.58 -6.59 14.92
CA TRP A 284 -25.65 -6.95 15.97
C TRP A 284 -24.38 -6.09 15.95
N PHE A 285 -23.81 -5.81 14.77
CA PHE A 285 -22.69 -4.87 14.66
C PHE A 285 -23.07 -3.47 15.15
N THR A 286 -24.26 -2.96 14.77
CA THR A 286 -24.78 -1.66 15.22
C THR A 286 -24.87 -1.57 16.74
N LEU A 287 -25.33 -2.66 17.38
CA LEU A 287 -25.37 -2.76 18.85
C LEU A 287 -23.96 -2.70 19.46
N MET A 288 -23.01 -3.43 18.88
CA MET A 288 -21.63 -3.51 19.37
C MET A 288 -20.86 -2.19 19.29
N VAL A 289 -21.12 -1.37 18.27
CA VAL A 289 -20.52 -0.04 18.11
C VAL A 289 -21.30 1.08 18.79
N GLY A 290 -22.37 0.75 19.53
CA GLY A 290 -23.14 1.73 20.30
C GLY A 290 -23.96 2.71 19.45
N GLY A 291 -24.32 2.33 18.22
CA GLY A 291 -25.13 3.16 17.33
C GLY A 291 -24.39 4.35 16.71
N GLU A 292 -23.07 4.31 16.63
CA GLU A 292 -22.28 5.30 15.87
C GLU A 292 -22.56 5.16 14.36
N GLU A 293 -23.61 5.84 13.88
CA GLU A 293 -24.13 5.75 12.50
C GLU A 293 -23.04 5.79 11.42
N PRO A 294 -22.05 6.71 11.47
CA PRO A 294 -21.00 6.73 10.45
C PRO A 294 -20.24 5.40 10.35
N LEU A 295 -19.83 4.79 11.47
CA LEU A 295 -19.07 3.53 11.46
C LEU A 295 -19.90 2.39 10.87
N VAL A 296 -21.19 2.36 11.21
CA VAL A 296 -22.15 1.38 10.69
C VAL A 296 -22.32 1.52 9.18
N ASP A 297 -22.43 2.75 8.70
CA ASP A 297 -22.60 3.03 7.28
C ASP A 297 -21.36 2.60 6.48
N TYR A 298 -20.14 2.91 6.94
CA TYR A 298 -18.91 2.46 6.29
C TYR A 298 -18.84 0.93 6.18
N TYR A 299 -19.14 0.20 7.26
CA TYR A 299 -19.13 -1.27 7.23
C TYR A 299 -20.24 -1.87 6.37
N ARG A 300 -21.44 -1.26 6.39
CA ARG A 300 -22.55 -1.65 5.52
C ARG A 300 -22.19 -1.49 4.05
N GLU A 301 -21.58 -0.37 3.66
CA GLU A 301 -21.19 -0.15 2.27
C GLU A 301 -20.11 -1.14 1.81
N MET A 302 -19.13 -1.48 2.68
CA MET A 302 -18.16 -2.54 2.38
C MET A 302 -18.83 -3.90 2.14
N ASN A 303 -19.78 -4.28 3.00
CA ASN A 303 -20.52 -5.52 2.82
C ASN A 303 -21.37 -5.51 1.53
N LYS A 304 -22.00 -4.37 1.19
CA LYS A 304 -22.71 -4.22 -0.09
C LYS A 304 -21.79 -4.35 -1.29
N MET A 305 -20.61 -3.71 -1.27
CA MET A 305 -19.61 -3.84 -2.33
C MET A 305 -19.19 -5.29 -2.51
N TRP A 306 -18.92 -6.00 -1.41
CA TRP A 306 -18.63 -7.43 -1.42
C TRP A 306 -19.79 -8.24 -2.03
N ALA A 307 -21.01 -8.07 -1.52
CA ALA A 307 -22.20 -8.80 -1.98
C ALA A 307 -22.48 -8.58 -3.49
N ASN A 308 -22.24 -7.37 -4.00
CA ASN A 308 -22.38 -7.05 -5.41
C ASN A 308 -21.28 -7.69 -6.27
N SER A 309 -20.06 -7.80 -5.74
CA SER A 309 -18.91 -8.40 -6.43
C SER A 309 -18.94 -9.94 -6.45
N ALA A 310 -19.44 -10.57 -5.39
CA ALA A 310 -19.30 -12.01 -5.15
C ALA A 310 -20.17 -12.92 -6.05
N GLY A 311 -21.03 -12.36 -6.91
CA GLY A 311 -21.63 -13.05 -8.05
C GLY A 311 -22.00 -14.53 -7.84
N VAL A 312 -22.78 -14.86 -6.81
CA VAL A 312 -23.49 -16.16 -6.61
C VAL A 312 -22.61 -17.44 -6.69
N ARG A 313 -21.28 -17.44 -6.46
CA ARG A 313 -20.48 -18.66 -6.75
C ARG A 313 -19.54 -19.23 -5.69
N TYR A 314 -19.40 -18.61 -4.52
CA TYR A 314 -18.51 -19.13 -3.49
C TYR A 314 -19.32 -19.35 -2.22
N GLU A 315 -19.94 -20.51 -2.00
CA GLU A 315 -20.74 -20.74 -0.78
C GLU A 315 -19.94 -21.40 0.36
N GLU A 316 -18.72 -21.90 0.15
CA GLU A 316 -18.24 -22.98 1.03
C GLU A 316 -17.08 -22.69 2.01
N GLU A 317 -16.49 -21.48 2.10
CA GLU A 317 -15.28 -21.30 2.95
C GLU A 317 -15.14 -19.99 3.76
N TYR A 318 -16.20 -19.20 3.95
CA TYR A 318 -16.12 -17.90 4.66
C TYR A 318 -15.65 -17.98 6.12
N GLU A 319 -15.95 -19.09 6.79
CA GLU A 319 -15.61 -19.31 8.20
C GLU A 319 -14.16 -19.76 8.40
N THR A 320 -13.47 -20.11 7.32
CA THR A 320 -12.06 -20.53 7.38
C THR A 320 -11.13 -19.34 7.18
N PHE A 321 -9.97 -19.38 7.82
CA PHE A 321 -8.92 -18.39 7.62
C PHE A 321 -8.52 -18.31 6.13
N GLU A 322 -8.34 -19.46 5.48
CA GLU A 322 -7.95 -19.56 4.08
C GLU A 322 -9.01 -18.93 3.15
N GLY A 323 -10.29 -19.20 3.41
CA GLY A 323 -11.39 -18.63 2.64
C GLY A 323 -11.52 -17.13 2.84
N PHE A 324 -11.35 -16.61 4.07
CA PHE A 324 -11.30 -15.17 4.31
C PHE A 324 -10.16 -14.49 3.54
N CYS A 325 -8.92 -15.01 3.62
CA CYS A 325 -7.79 -14.42 2.90
C CYS A 325 -8.00 -14.43 1.39
N ARG A 326 -8.58 -15.51 0.84
CA ARG A 326 -8.94 -15.57 -0.59
C ARG A 326 -10.01 -14.54 -0.95
N ASN A 327 -11.05 -14.41 -0.13
CA ASN A 327 -12.12 -13.44 -0.38
C ASN A 327 -11.63 -12.00 -0.26
N LEU A 328 -10.72 -11.73 0.69
CA LEU A 328 -10.07 -10.43 0.82
C LEU A 328 -9.28 -10.09 -0.44
N ASP A 329 -8.50 -11.05 -0.96
CA ASP A 329 -7.73 -10.87 -2.19
C ASP A 329 -8.62 -10.56 -3.39
N ILE A 330 -9.71 -11.33 -3.57
CA ILE A 330 -10.72 -11.09 -4.63
C ILE A 330 -11.40 -9.72 -4.44
N PHE A 331 -11.78 -9.39 -3.20
CA PHE A 331 -12.48 -8.14 -2.90
C PHE A 331 -11.63 -6.93 -3.26
N VAL A 332 -10.33 -6.95 -2.94
CA VAL A 332 -9.48 -5.78 -3.17
C VAL A 332 -8.97 -5.69 -4.59
N HIS A 333 -8.66 -6.81 -5.26
CA HIS A 333 -8.13 -6.79 -6.63
C HIS A 333 -9.22 -6.82 -7.71
N GLY A 334 -10.48 -7.01 -7.31
CA GLY A 334 -11.58 -7.28 -8.23
C GLY A 334 -11.58 -8.72 -8.73
N MET A 335 -12.59 -9.08 -9.53
CA MET A 335 -12.62 -10.40 -10.17
C MET A 335 -11.60 -10.41 -11.32
N VAL A 336 -10.40 -10.92 -11.03
CA VAL A 336 -9.48 -11.37 -12.08
C VAL A 336 -10.13 -12.59 -12.77
N LEU A 337 -10.89 -12.34 -13.84
CA LEU A 337 -11.52 -13.37 -14.67
C LEU A 337 -10.51 -14.14 -15.52
#